data_AF-A0A7Y5HZZ6-F1
#
_entry.id   AF-A0A7Y5HZZ6-F1
#
_cell.length_a   1.000
_cell.length_b   1.000
_cell.length_c   1.000
_cell.angle_alpha   90.00
_cell.angle_beta   90.00
_cell.angle_gamma   90.00
#
_symmetry.space_group_name_H-M   'P 1'
#
loop_
_entity.id
_entity.type
_entity.pdbx_description
1 polymer ?
#
loop_
_entity_poly.entity_id
_entity_poly.type
_entity_poly.pdbx_seq_one_letter_code
_entity_poly.pdbx_strand_id
1 'polypeptide(L)'
;GLQPALDYPFKGNIDLARVEAVLKEQGHRIPFGMITVTNNTGGGQPVSMANIRAYAALLKKYDKPFIMDVCRFSENAMFIKMREPGYENTPIRDIVKEMFSYADGATMSAKKDGMVNIGGFIVLRSDEWMDAVRNGLIMMEGFPTYGGMAGRDLEALAVGLEEGMEEDYLRYRLRTAEYLGERLEAAGVGFVKPTGGHAVYIDAKTVLPNMPVQHYPAWALCNALYLEGGIRGVEIGSVMFGKRLDSGVETYHSMELVRLAFPRRMYTQSHFDYAAEVIAEVKEKAASIRGVKITKQPKFLRHFTCECAWV
;
A
#
# COMPACT_ATOMS: atom_id res chain seq x y z
N GLY A 1 -4.82 1.56 -12.16
CA GLY A 1 -4.48 0.22 -11.65
C GLY A 1 -5.67 -0.64 -11.25
N LEU A 2 -6.73 -0.75 -12.06
CA LEU A 2 -7.89 -1.62 -11.76
C LEU A 2 -7.80 -3.01 -12.40
N GLN A 3 -6.80 -3.21 -13.26
CA GLN A 3 -6.51 -4.49 -13.90
C GLN A 3 -5.22 -5.04 -13.27
N PRO A 4 -5.29 -6.08 -12.41
CA PRO A 4 -4.13 -6.62 -11.72
C PRO A 4 -3.02 -7.07 -12.67
N ALA A 5 -3.35 -7.83 -13.71
CA ALA A 5 -2.37 -8.47 -14.59
C ALA A 5 -1.75 -7.55 -15.65
N LEU A 6 -2.31 -6.36 -15.91
CA LEU A 6 -1.78 -5.42 -16.90
C LEU A 6 -0.35 -5.02 -16.53
N ASP A 7 0.65 -5.18 -17.39
CA ASP A 7 1.98 -4.65 -17.07
C ASP A 7 2.02 -3.14 -17.36
N TYR A 8 2.33 -2.32 -16.35
CA TYR A 8 2.37 -0.87 -16.50
C TYR A 8 3.29 -0.24 -15.43
N PRO A 9 4.22 0.66 -15.80
CA PRO A 9 5.32 1.06 -14.92
C PRO A 9 4.87 1.86 -13.69
N PHE A 10 3.82 2.68 -13.82
CA PHE A 10 3.33 3.61 -12.78
C PHE A 10 1.81 3.50 -12.56
N LYS A 11 1.34 2.32 -12.14
CA LYS A 11 -0.10 2.09 -11.86
C LYS A 11 -0.66 2.93 -10.70
N GLY A 12 0.21 3.55 -9.90
CA GLY A 12 -0.16 4.46 -8.82
C GLY A 12 -0.56 5.85 -9.30
N ASN A 13 -0.27 6.21 -10.56
CA ASN A 13 -0.61 7.52 -11.10
C ASN A 13 -2.09 7.86 -10.93
N ILE A 14 -2.34 9.09 -10.46
CA ILE A 14 -3.68 9.63 -10.33
C ILE A 14 -4.20 10.08 -11.70
N ASP A 15 -5.50 9.84 -11.94
CA ASP A 15 -6.17 10.25 -13.17
C ASP A 15 -6.50 11.76 -13.11
N LEU A 16 -5.68 12.56 -13.78
CA LEU A 16 -5.77 14.02 -13.77
C LEU A 16 -7.07 14.53 -14.40
N ALA A 17 -7.60 13.85 -15.42
CA ALA A 17 -8.84 14.27 -16.07
C ALA A 17 -10.03 14.08 -15.12
N ARG A 18 -10.07 12.95 -14.40
CA ARG A 18 -11.07 12.71 -13.36
C ARG A 18 -10.93 13.66 -12.18
N VAL A 19 -9.71 13.97 -11.75
CA VAL A 19 -9.47 14.98 -10.72
C VAL A 19 -10.01 16.34 -11.18
N GLU A 20 -9.67 16.79 -12.38
CA GLU A 20 -10.12 18.10 -12.87
C GLU A 20 -11.65 18.17 -12.98
N ALA A 21 -12.30 17.09 -13.44
CA ALA A 21 -13.76 17.00 -13.48
C ALA A 21 -14.38 17.19 -12.08
N VAL A 22 -13.83 16.50 -11.06
CA VAL A 22 -14.31 16.61 -9.67
C VAL A 22 -14.03 18.00 -9.09
N LEU A 23 -12.88 18.61 -9.38
CA LEU A 23 -12.57 19.98 -8.93
C LEU A 23 -13.48 21.03 -9.58
N LYS A 24 -13.83 20.86 -10.87
CA LYS A 24 -14.79 21.74 -11.56
C LYS A 24 -16.18 21.67 -10.93
N GLU A 25 -16.65 20.45 -10.63
CA GLU A 25 -18.00 20.24 -10.11
C GLU A 25 -18.11 20.56 -8.61
N GLN A 26 -17.12 20.16 -7.80
CA GLN A 26 -17.22 20.11 -6.34
C GLN A 26 -16.02 20.75 -5.62
N GLY A 27 -15.17 21.50 -6.33
CA GLY A 27 -13.95 22.10 -5.77
C GLY A 27 -14.17 22.94 -4.51
N HIS A 28 -15.31 23.61 -4.38
CA HIS A 28 -15.67 24.40 -3.20
C HIS A 28 -15.78 23.57 -1.90
N ARG A 29 -15.97 22.25 -1.98
CA ARG A 29 -16.06 21.34 -0.83
C ARG A 29 -14.76 20.62 -0.52
N ILE A 30 -13.76 20.72 -1.40
CA ILE A 30 -12.51 19.96 -1.32
C ILE A 30 -11.47 20.82 -0.59
N PRO A 31 -10.99 20.40 0.60
CA PRO A 31 -10.03 21.20 1.37
C PRO A 31 -8.61 21.08 0.84
N PHE A 32 -8.21 19.92 0.33
CA PHE A 32 -6.90 19.65 -0.25
C PHE A 32 -6.96 18.43 -1.18
N GLY A 33 -5.95 18.29 -2.04
CA GLY A 33 -5.70 17.06 -2.79
C GLY A 33 -4.65 16.20 -2.10
N MET A 34 -4.76 14.87 -2.19
CA MET A 34 -3.79 13.95 -1.61
C MET A 34 -3.33 12.90 -2.61
N ILE A 35 -2.03 12.61 -2.64
CA ILE A 35 -1.47 11.46 -3.34
C ILE A 35 -0.73 10.54 -2.37
N THR A 36 -0.85 9.23 -2.55
CA THR A 36 -0.15 8.22 -1.74
C THR A 36 1.00 7.61 -2.54
N VAL A 37 2.21 7.67 -1.99
CA VAL A 37 3.42 7.10 -2.59
C VAL A 37 4.01 6.00 -1.71
N THR A 38 4.09 4.75 -2.15
CA THR A 38 3.40 4.09 -3.27
C THR A 38 1.90 3.86 -2.97
N ASN A 39 1.07 3.67 -4.01
CA ASN A 39 -0.35 3.36 -3.84
C ASN A 39 -0.54 1.98 -3.19
N ASN A 40 -0.73 1.97 -1.87
CA ASN A 40 -0.83 0.76 -1.06
C ASN A 40 -1.97 -0.16 -1.52
N THR A 41 -3.20 0.38 -1.64
CA THR A 41 -4.37 -0.42 -2.01
C THR A 41 -4.30 -0.92 -3.45
N GLY A 42 -3.62 -0.19 -4.33
CA GLY A 42 -3.38 -0.60 -5.71
C GLY A 42 -2.27 -1.63 -5.90
N GLY A 43 -1.75 -2.23 -4.83
CA GLY A 43 -0.69 -3.23 -4.90
C GLY A 43 0.71 -2.71 -4.58
N GLY A 44 0.84 -1.55 -3.94
CA GLY A 44 2.14 -0.89 -3.71
C GLY A 44 2.76 -0.31 -4.97
N GLN A 45 1.91 0.18 -5.87
CA GLN A 45 2.32 0.63 -7.20
C GLN A 45 2.85 2.07 -7.16
N PRO A 46 3.93 2.38 -7.90
CA PRO A 46 4.55 3.69 -7.85
C PRO A 46 3.76 4.75 -8.62
N VAL A 47 4.00 5.99 -8.22
CA VAL A 47 3.58 7.22 -8.89
C VAL A 47 4.82 7.83 -9.55
N SER A 48 4.72 8.22 -10.82
CA SER A 48 5.81 8.89 -11.53
C SER A 48 5.98 10.33 -11.08
N MET A 49 7.19 10.86 -11.19
CA MET A 49 7.48 12.27 -10.94
C MET A 49 6.65 13.16 -11.86
N ALA A 50 6.53 12.81 -13.15
CA ALA A 50 5.68 13.54 -14.09
C ALA A 50 4.22 13.66 -13.60
N ASN A 51 3.68 12.60 -12.99
CA ASN A 51 2.32 12.62 -12.45
C ASN A 51 2.22 13.46 -11.17
N ILE A 52 3.20 13.38 -10.27
CA ILE A 52 3.28 14.23 -9.07
C ILE A 52 3.31 15.71 -9.47
N ARG A 53 4.19 16.08 -10.42
CA ARG A 53 4.33 17.45 -10.95
C ARG A 53 3.04 17.96 -11.58
N ALA A 54 2.40 17.13 -12.41
CA ALA A 54 1.16 17.48 -13.09
C ALA A 54 -0.03 17.61 -12.12
N TYR A 55 -0.11 16.76 -11.10
CA TYR A 55 -1.14 16.85 -10.07
C TYR A 55 -0.98 18.11 -9.22
N ALA A 56 0.25 18.44 -8.81
CA ALA A 56 0.55 19.68 -8.09
C ALA A 56 0.16 20.92 -8.91
N ALA A 57 0.51 20.96 -10.20
CA ALA A 57 0.13 22.06 -11.10
C ALA A 57 -1.39 22.18 -11.26
N LEU A 58 -2.10 21.05 -11.36
CA LEU A 58 -3.56 21.03 -11.43
C LEU A 58 -4.19 21.56 -10.14
N LEU A 59 -3.76 21.09 -8.97
CA LEU A 59 -4.29 21.56 -7.68
C LEU A 59 -4.04 23.07 -7.49
N LYS A 60 -2.87 23.56 -7.88
CA LYS A 60 -2.53 24.99 -7.85
C LYS A 60 -3.48 25.85 -8.69
N LYS A 61 -3.92 25.37 -9.87
CA LYS A 61 -4.91 26.06 -10.71
C LYS A 61 -6.26 26.27 -9.99
N TYR A 62 -6.60 25.39 -9.06
CA TYR A 62 -7.85 25.41 -8.30
C TYR A 62 -7.67 25.91 -6.86
N ASP A 63 -6.50 26.47 -6.53
CA ASP A 63 -6.15 26.95 -5.19
C ASP A 63 -6.35 25.87 -4.11
N LYS A 64 -5.88 24.65 -4.40
CA LYS A 64 -5.94 23.50 -3.49
C LYS A 64 -4.54 23.14 -2.99
N PRO A 65 -4.34 23.06 -1.66
CA PRO A 65 -3.14 22.49 -1.09
C PRO A 65 -2.93 21.04 -1.54
N PHE A 66 -1.68 20.65 -1.73
CA PHE A 66 -1.29 19.30 -2.10
C PHE A 66 -0.60 18.58 -0.95
N ILE A 67 -1.20 17.50 -0.46
CA ILE A 67 -0.66 16.66 0.61
C ILE A 67 -0.17 15.31 0.07
N MET A 68 0.95 14.83 0.61
CA MET A 68 1.47 13.52 0.26
C MET A 68 1.38 12.55 1.44
N ASP A 69 0.78 11.37 1.25
CA ASP A 69 1.02 10.24 2.14
C ASP A 69 2.34 9.59 1.72
N VAL A 70 3.34 9.74 2.59
CA VAL A 70 4.74 9.40 2.33
C VAL A 70 5.19 8.12 3.02
N CYS A 71 4.25 7.27 3.48
CA CYS A 71 4.60 6.03 4.18
C CYS A 71 5.65 5.17 3.45
N ARG A 72 5.66 5.18 2.10
CA ARG A 72 6.59 4.39 1.29
C ARG A 72 7.29 5.23 0.21
N PHE A 73 7.75 6.40 0.60
CA PHE A 73 8.34 7.38 -0.32
C PHE A 73 9.66 6.91 -0.96
N SER A 74 10.51 6.18 -0.23
CA SER A 74 11.83 5.78 -0.74
C SER A 74 11.71 4.60 -1.70
N GLU A 75 10.78 3.68 -1.45
CA GLU A 75 10.38 2.67 -2.44
C GLU A 75 9.86 3.34 -3.73
N ASN A 76 9.03 4.39 -3.63
CA ASN A 76 8.52 5.12 -4.79
C ASN A 76 9.65 5.83 -5.55
N ALA A 77 10.59 6.46 -4.85
CA ALA A 77 11.76 7.11 -5.46
C ALA A 77 12.64 6.12 -6.22
N MET A 78 12.84 4.91 -5.68
CA MET A 78 13.58 3.86 -6.39
C MET A 78 12.86 3.43 -7.67
N PHE A 79 11.54 3.34 -7.66
CA PHE A 79 10.79 3.07 -8.90
C PHE A 79 10.89 4.20 -9.92
N ILE A 80 10.87 5.46 -9.51
CA ILE A 80 11.12 6.61 -10.40
C ILE A 80 12.51 6.47 -11.03
N LYS A 81 13.55 6.24 -10.22
CA LYS A 81 14.92 6.01 -10.70
C LYS A 81 15.01 4.90 -11.75
N MET A 82 14.32 3.78 -11.51
CA MET A 82 14.39 2.59 -12.38
C MET A 82 13.54 2.70 -13.64
N ARG A 83 12.41 3.42 -13.61
CA ARG A 83 11.34 3.32 -14.62
C ARG A 83 11.04 4.63 -15.33
N GLU A 84 11.46 5.77 -14.81
CA GLU A 84 11.20 7.09 -15.40
C GLU A 84 12.46 7.62 -16.11
N PRO A 85 12.40 7.83 -17.44
CA PRO A 85 13.55 8.33 -18.18
C PRO A 85 14.09 9.66 -17.63
N GLY A 86 15.41 9.75 -17.48
CA GLY A 86 16.11 10.93 -16.98
C GLY A 86 16.47 10.88 -15.49
N TYR A 87 16.00 9.86 -14.74
CA TYR A 87 16.33 9.68 -13.33
C TYR A 87 17.37 8.58 -13.07
N GLU A 88 17.83 7.86 -14.09
CA GLU A 88 18.64 6.65 -13.98
C GLU A 88 19.90 6.87 -13.15
N ASN A 89 20.50 8.06 -13.27
CA ASN A 89 21.72 8.46 -12.57
C ASN A 89 21.48 9.42 -11.40
N THR A 90 20.22 9.78 -11.11
CA THR A 90 19.89 10.70 -10.02
C THR A 90 19.96 9.96 -8.67
N PRO A 91 20.63 10.52 -7.65
CA PRO A 91 20.62 9.95 -6.30
C PRO A 91 19.21 9.88 -5.72
N ILE A 92 18.90 8.82 -4.96
CA ILE A 92 17.57 8.63 -4.34
C ILE A 92 17.15 9.85 -3.51
N ARG A 93 18.06 10.41 -2.71
CA ARG A 93 17.77 11.61 -1.90
C ARG A 93 17.30 12.78 -2.74
N ASP A 94 17.84 12.98 -3.94
CA ASP A 94 17.49 14.10 -4.80
C ASP A 94 16.14 13.88 -5.49
N ILE A 95 15.81 12.63 -5.84
CA ILE A 95 14.46 12.25 -6.29
C ILE A 95 13.44 12.53 -5.18
N VAL A 96 13.73 12.11 -3.95
CA VAL A 96 12.84 12.34 -2.79
C VAL A 96 12.65 13.84 -2.53
N LYS A 97 13.72 14.63 -2.57
CA LYS A 97 13.63 16.10 -2.45
C LYS A 97 12.75 16.69 -3.54
N GLU A 98 12.90 16.26 -4.80
CA GLU A 98 12.03 16.72 -5.88
C GLU A 98 10.57 16.31 -5.65
N MET A 99 10.30 15.06 -5.25
CA MET A 99 8.94 14.60 -4.93
C MET A 99 8.27 15.51 -3.89
N PHE A 100 8.97 15.80 -2.78
CA PHE A 100 8.45 16.63 -1.70
C PHE A 100 8.43 18.12 -2.05
N SER A 101 9.21 18.57 -3.02
CA SER A 101 9.19 19.96 -3.48
C SER A 101 7.82 20.41 -4.03
N TYR A 102 7.00 19.44 -4.48
CA TYR A 102 5.68 19.70 -5.03
C TYR A 102 4.55 19.77 -3.99
N ALA A 103 4.72 19.18 -2.81
CA ALA A 103 3.68 19.09 -1.80
C ALA A 103 3.73 20.25 -0.80
N ASP A 104 2.58 20.69 -0.30
CA ASP A 104 2.41 21.68 0.78
C ASP A 104 2.47 21.04 2.17
N GLY A 105 2.34 19.71 2.24
CA GLY A 105 2.51 18.95 3.47
C GLY A 105 2.58 17.45 3.21
N ALA A 106 2.91 16.70 4.25
CA ALA A 106 2.99 15.25 4.18
C ALA A 106 2.63 14.59 5.51
N THR A 107 2.07 13.39 5.42
CA THR A 107 1.82 12.51 6.55
C THR A 107 2.66 11.25 6.42
N MET A 108 3.44 10.93 7.45
CA MET A 108 4.33 9.77 7.46
C MET A 108 3.93 8.81 8.57
N SER A 109 3.75 7.54 8.21
CA SER A 109 3.93 6.47 9.18
C SER A 109 5.33 5.89 9.03
N ALA A 110 6.17 6.18 10.02
CA ALA A 110 7.57 5.77 10.02
C ALA A 110 7.78 4.26 10.12
N LYS A 111 6.74 3.52 10.52
CA LYS A 111 6.70 2.04 10.60
C LYS A 111 6.91 1.32 9.26
N LYS A 112 7.18 2.05 8.19
CA LYS A 112 7.37 1.58 6.81
C LYS A 112 8.77 1.99 6.35
N ASP A 113 8.91 3.02 5.52
CA ASP A 113 10.21 3.46 5.00
C ASP A 113 11.07 4.22 6.01
N GLY A 114 10.52 4.57 7.18
CA GLY A 114 11.31 5.05 8.32
C GLY A 114 12.06 3.94 9.07
N MET A 115 11.93 2.68 8.63
CA MET A 115 12.68 1.51 9.14
C MET A 115 12.60 1.25 10.66
N VAL A 116 11.54 1.74 11.31
CA VAL A 116 11.33 1.62 12.77
C VAL A 116 10.09 0.80 13.12
N ASN A 117 10.00 0.35 14.38
CA ASN A 117 8.87 -0.44 14.86
C ASN A 117 7.64 0.42 15.22
N ILE A 118 7.84 1.69 15.58
CA ILE A 118 6.80 2.67 15.94
C ILE A 118 7.17 4.05 15.41
N GLY A 119 6.20 4.95 15.32
CA GLY A 119 6.42 6.36 15.02
C GLY A 119 5.78 6.84 13.73
N GLY A 120 5.73 8.16 13.61
CA GLY A 120 5.15 8.90 12.50
C GLY A 120 5.24 10.39 12.76
N PHE A 121 5.00 11.18 11.72
CA PHE A 121 5.07 12.64 11.82
C PHE A 121 4.25 13.31 10.71
N ILE A 122 3.94 14.59 10.93
CA ILE A 122 3.35 15.49 9.95
C ILE A 122 4.40 16.52 9.58
N VAL A 123 4.53 16.81 8.29
CA VAL A 123 5.37 17.90 7.78
C VAL A 123 4.47 18.89 7.07
N LEU A 124 4.71 20.18 7.30
CA LEU A 124 4.00 21.28 6.66
C LEU A 124 5.00 22.25 6.04
N ARG A 125 4.66 22.78 4.86
CA ARG A 125 5.47 23.79 4.16
C ARG A 125 5.26 25.19 4.74
N SER A 126 4.04 25.49 5.17
CA SER A 126 3.65 26.80 5.72
C SER A 126 3.11 26.66 7.14
N ASP A 127 3.05 27.80 7.84
CA ASP A 127 2.52 27.85 9.21
C ASP A 127 0.99 27.89 9.27
N GLU A 128 0.30 27.91 8.12
CA GLU A 128 -1.16 28.07 8.03
C GLU A 128 -1.93 27.07 8.92
N TRP A 129 -1.47 25.82 8.99
CA TRP A 129 -2.09 24.77 9.82
C TRP A 129 -1.30 24.43 11.08
N MET A 130 -0.16 25.09 11.32
CA MET A 130 0.78 24.69 12.36
C MET A 130 0.14 24.73 13.75
N ASP A 131 -0.58 25.80 14.09
CA ASP A 131 -1.21 25.94 15.41
C ASP A 131 -2.33 24.91 15.62
N ALA A 132 -3.17 24.69 14.60
CA ALA A 132 -4.22 23.68 14.66
C ALA A 132 -3.66 22.27 14.84
N VAL A 133 -2.59 21.93 14.09
CA VAL A 133 -1.92 20.63 14.18
C VAL A 133 -1.25 20.46 15.55
N ARG A 134 -0.56 21.49 16.07
CA ARG A 134 0.06 21.44 17.40
C ARG A 134 -0.96 21.26 18.51
N ASN A 135 -2.08 21.99 18.46
CA ASN A 135 -3.16 21.84 19.42
C ASN A 135 -3.76 20.43 19.38
N GLY A 136 -4.01 19.89 18.17
CA GLY A 136 -4.45 18.51 18.00
C GLY A 136 -3.46 17.50 18.54
N LEU A 137 -2.17 17.68 18.25
CA LEU A 137 -1.10 16.80 18.72
C LEU A 137 -1.01 16.78 20.26
N ILE A 138 -1.06 17.95 20.91
CA ILE A 138 -1.03 18.07 22.38
C ILE A 138 -2.19 17.33 23.03
N MET A 139 -3.40 17.45 22.46
CA MET A 139 -4.59 16.81 23.02
C MET A 139 -4.62 15.30 22.83
N MET A 140 -4.05 14.78 21.74
CA MET A 140 -4.26 13.39 21.30
C MET A 140 -3.03 12.49 21.49
N GLU A 141 -1.82 13.03 21.38
CA GLU A 141 -0.58 12.23 21.28
C GLU A 141 0.50 12.68 22.29
N GLY A 142 0.75 13.99 22.41
CA GLY A 142 1.78 14.55 23.29
C GLY A 142 2.32 15.91 22.83
N PHE A 143 3.32 16.44 23.53
CA PHE A 143 3.90 17.76 23.22
C PHE A 143 4.63 17.77 21.85
N PRO A 144 4.69 18.91 21.12
CA PRO A 144 5.24 18.97 19.76
C PRO A 144 6.68 18.49 19.56
N THR A 145 7.49 18.44 20.63
CA THR A 145 8.87 17.96 20.54
C THR A 145 9.01 16.44 20.66
N TYR A 146 7.95 15.71 21.00
CA TYR A 146 8.00 14.24 21.08
C TYR A 146 6.77 13.53 20.51
N GLY A 147 5.59 14.16 20.48
CA GLY A 147 4.41 13.67 19.77
C GLY A 147 4.03 12.21 20.07
N GLY A 148 4.06 11.82 21.34
CA GLY A 148 3.75 10.45 21.77
C GLY A 148 4.87 9.41 21.60
N MET A 149 6.05 9.80 21.12
CA MET A 149 7.22 8.92 20.95
C MET A 149 8.24 9.10 22.07
N ALA A 150 8.91 8.02 22.49
CA ALA A 150 10.05 8.15 23.39
C ALA A 150 11.25 8.74 22.63
N GLY A 151 12.16 9.42 23.33
CA GLY A 151 13.35 10.02 22.69
C GLY A 151 14.19 9.04 21.87
N ARG A 152 14.32 7.79 22.33
CA ARG A 152 14.98 6.72 21.58
C ARG A 152 14.29 6.33 20.27
N ASP A 153 12.96 6.46 20.20
CA ASP A 153 12.19 6.14 19.00
C ASP A 153 12.35 7.26 17.96
N LEU A 154 12.49 8.52 18.41
CA LEU A 154 12.85 9.65 17.55
C LEU A 154 14.25 9.49 16.96
N GLU A 155 15.22 9.06 17.76
CA GLU A 155 16.59 8.82 17.30
C GLU A 155 16.64 7.66 16.30
N ALA A 156 16.00 6.53 16.62
CA ALA A 156 15.90 5.39 15.71
C ALA A 156 15.23 5.77 14.38
N LEU A 157 14.23 6.67 14.43
CA LEU A 157 13.57 7.19 13.24
C LEU A 157 14.52 8.05 12.40
N ALA A 158 15.29 8.95 13.03
CA ALA A 158 16.24 9.79 12.31
C ALA A 158 17.26 8.93 11.54
N VAL A 159 17.82 7.90 12.18
CA VAL A 159 18.71 6.92 11.53
C VAL A 159 17.98 6.12 10.45
N GLY A 160 16.78 5.62 10.75
CA GLY A 160 16.01 4.78 9.82
C GLY A 160 15.56 5.50 8.54
N LEU A 161 15.33 6.81 8.58
CA LEU A 161 15.04 7.61 7.38
C LEU A 161 16.26 7.70 6.44
N GLU A 162 17.47 7.77 7.01
CA GLU A 162 18.72 7.79 6.26
C GLU A 162 18.99 6.41 5.63
N GLU A 163 18.94 5.35 6.43
CA GLU A 163 19.10 3.96 5.96
C GLU A 163 18.03 3.59 4.90
N GLY A 164 16.79 4.05 5.10
CA GLY A 164 15.66 3.75 4.22
C GLY A 164 15.81 4.32 2.81
N MET A 165 16.75 5.26 2.60
CA MET A 165 17.07 5.84 1.30
C MET A 165 18.34 5.23 0.66
N GLU A 166 19.02 4.29 1.31
CA GLU A 166 20.19 3.63 0.73
C GLU A 166 19.79 2.81 -0.51
N GLU A 167 20.48 3.08 -1.63
CA GLU A 167 20.09 2.52 -2.93
C GLU A 167 20.26 0.98 -2.99
N ASP A 168 21.34 0.45 -2.43
CA ASP A 168 21.58 -1.00 -2.41
C ASP A 168 20.53 -1.75 -1.59
N TYR A 169 20.13 -1.16 -0.45
CA TYR A 169 19.03 -1.67 0.36
C TYR A 169 17.71 -1.65 -0.43
N LEU A 170 17.38 -0.53 -1.09
CA LEU A 170 16.16 -0.41 -1.89
C LEU A 170 16.16 -1.39 -3.07
N ARG A 171 17.29 -1.57 -3.76
CA ARG A 171 17.46 -2.55 -4.83
C ARG A 171 17.20 -3.97 -4.34
N TYR A 172 17.82 -4.35 -3.21
CA TYR A 172 17.58 -5.65 -2.57
C TYR A 172 16.11 -5.84 -2.20
N ARG A 173 15.49 -4.79 -1.64
CA ARG A 173 14.08 -4.80 -1.25
C ARG A 173 13.20 -5.09 -2.47
N LEU A 174 13.31 -4.29 -3.53
CA LEU A 174 12.45 -4.43 -4.72
C LEU A 174 12.67 -5.77 -5.42
N ARG A 175 13.93 -6.20 -5.53
CA ARG A 175 14.28 -7.49 -6.14
C ARG A 175 13.64 -8.67 -5.41
N THR A 176 13.51 -8.58 -4.09
CA THR A 176 12.82 -9.61 -3.29
C THR A 176 11.35 -9.76 -3.70
N ALA A 177 10.66 -8.65 -3.97
CA ALA A 177 9.27 -8.66 -4.44
C ALA A 177 9.17 -9.30 -5.84
N GLU A 178 10.03 -8.86 -6.76
CA GLU A 178 10.11 -9.36 -8.13
C GLU A 178 10.40 -10.87 -8.16
N TYR A 179 11.34 -11.33 -7.35
CA TYR A 179 11.68 -12.75 -7.24
C TYR A 179 10.48 -13.61 -6.89
N LEU A 180 9.71 -13.24 -5.85
CA LEU A 180 8.48 -13.95 -5.52
C LEU A 180 7.47 -13.88 -6.67
N GLY A 181 7.35 -12.73 -7.34
CA GLY A 181 6.51 -12.58 -8.54
C GLY A 181 6.87 -13.56 -9.67
N GLU A 182 8.16 -13.73 -9.98
CA GLU A 182 8.65 -14.69 -10.97
C GLU A 182 8.30 -16.14 -10.60
N ARG A 183 8.43 -16.49 -9.31
CA ARG A 183 8.08 -17.83 -8.81
C ARG A 183 6.58 -18.09 -8.91
N LEU A 184 5.75 -17.09 -8.60
CA LEU A 184 4.29 -17.17 -8.79
C LEU A 184 3.91 -17.33 -10.26
N GLU A 185 4.55 -16.56 -11.14
CA GLU A 185 4.34 -16.67 -12.58
C GLU A 185 4.68 -18.06 -13.11
N ALA A 186 5.82 -18.63 -12.70
CA ALA A 186 6.21 -19.99 -13.05
C ALA A 186 5.22 -21.05 -12.54
N ALA A 187 4.60 -20.82 -11.37
CA ALA A 187 3.53 -21.67 -10.83
C ALA A 187 2.15 -21.39 -11.48
N GLY A 188 2.06 -20.45 -12.43
CA GLY A 188 0.82 -20.01 -13.06
C GLY A 188 -0.17 -19.35 -12.09
N VAL A 189 0.32 -18.77 -10.99
CA VAL A 189 -0.47 -18.03 -10.02
C VAL A 189 -0.52 -16.56 -10.44
N GLY A 190 -1.72 -16.01 -10.63
CA GLY A 190 -1.88 -14.62 -10.99
C GLY A 190 -1.61 -13.68 -9.82
N PHE A 191 -1.06 -12.51 -10.11
CA PHE A 191 -0.77 -11.48 -9.13
C PHE A 191 -0.86 -10.09 -9.78
N VAL A 192 -0.84 -9.03 -8.97
CA VAL A 192 -0.74 -7.65 -9.45
C VAL A 192 0.64 -7.41 -10.07
N LYS A 193 0.67 -7.12 -11.38
CA LYS A 193 1.88 -6.84 -12.15
C LYS A 193 2.07 -5.34 -12.43
N PRO A 194 3.31 -4.84 -12.56
CA PRO A 194 4.51 -5.44 -11.99
C PRO A 194 4.38 -5.54 -10.46
N THR A 195 5.27 -6.24 -9.77
CA THR A 195 5.25 -6.26 -8.31
C THR A 195 5.44 -4.85 -7.75
N GLY A 196 4.76 -4.59 -6.63
CA GLY A 196 4.91 -3.34 -5.90
C GLY A 196 6.11 -3.36 -4.97
N GLY A 197 6.33 -2.23 -4.30
CA GLY A 197 7.53 -2.03 -3.49
C GLY A 197 7.59 -2.87 -2.22
N HIS A 198 6.44 -3.29 -1.68
CA HIS A 198 6.39 -3.81 -0.30
C HIS A 198 5.69 -5.14 -0.07
N ALA A 199 5.06 -5.68 -1.11
CA ALA A 199 4.23 -6.86 -1.02
C ALA A 199 4.01 -7.43 -2.41
N VAL A 200 3.69 -8.72 -2.47
CA VAL A 200 3.10 -9.34 -3.64
C VAL A 200 1.63 -9.58 -3.37
N TYR A 201 0.79 -9.20 -4.33
CA TYR A 201 -0.67 -9.28 -4.22
C TYR A 201 -1.15 -10.37 -5.16
N ILE A 202 -1.42 -11.55 -4.62
CA ILE A 202 -1.96 -12.70 -5.36
C ILE A 202 -3.41 -12.40 -5.73
N ASP A 203 -3.79 -12.65 -6.98
CA ASP A 203 -5.19 -12.63 -7.40
C ASP A 203 -5.81 -13.98 -7.06
N ALA A 204 -6.60 -14.03 -5.98
CA ALA A 204 -7.20 -15.26 -5.47
C ALA A 204 -8.12 -15.92 -6.49
N LYS A 205 -8.70 -15.17 -7.44
CA LYS A 205 -9.54 -15.73 -8.51
C LYS A 205 -8.74 -16.60 -9.48
N THR A 206 -7.43 -16.44 -9.54
CA THR A 206 -6.58 -17.31 -10.38
C THR A 206 -6.21 -18.63 -9.70
N VAL A 207 -6.31 -18.67 -8.37
CA VAL A 207 -6.10 -19.90 -7.57
C VAL A 207 -7.42 -20.62 -7.34
N LEU A 208 -8.51 -19.86 -7.07
CA LEU A 208 -9.84 -20.36 -6.72
C LEU A 208 -10.91 -19.89 -7.74
N PRO A 209 -10.78 -20.20 -9.05
CA PRO A 209 -11.61 -19.60 -10.10
C PRO A 209 -13.10 -19.93 -9.98
N ASN A 210 -13.43 -21.09 -9.42
CA ASN A 210 -14.81 -21.56 -9.29
C ASN A 210 -15.46 -21.16 -7.96
N MET A 211 -14.73 -20.49 -7.06
CA MET A 211 -15.27 -20.09 -5.77
C MET A 211 -16.15 -18.84 -5.92
N PRO A 212 -17.43 -18.90 -5.50
CA PRO A 212 -18.30 -17.74 -5.52
C PRO A 212 -17.73 -16.61 -4.64
N VAL A 213 -17.85 -15.36 -5.09
CA VAL A 213 -17.35 -14.19 -4.33
C VAL A 213 -18.02 -14.06 -2.96
N GLN A 214 -19.24 -14.56 -2.82
CA GLN A 214 -20.00 -14.63 -1.57
C GLN A 214 -19.31 -15.50 -0.51
N HIS A 215 -18.40 -16.38 -0.94
CA HIS A 215 -17.62 -17.25 -0.07
C HIS A 215 -16.18 -16.72 0.19
N TYR A 216 -15.93 -15.45 -0.16
CA TYR A 216 -14.70 -14.70 0.13
C TYR A 216 -13.40 -15.43 -0.28
N PRO A 217 -13.15 -15.62 -1.59
CA PRO A 217 -12.03 -16.41 -2.08
C PRO A 217 -10.66 -15.92 -1.60
N ALA A 218 -10.44 -14.60 -1.49
CA ALA A 218 -9.16 -14.12 -0.95
C ALA A 218 -8.98 -14.45 0.55
N TRP A 219 -10.06 -14.44 1.33
CA TRP A 219 -10.01 -14.85 2.74
C TRP A 219 -9.79 -16.37 2.87
N ALA A 220 -10.48 -17.16 2.05
CA ALA A 220 -10.31 -18.60 1.98
C ALA A 220 -8.86 -18.98 1.62
N LEU A 221 -8.27 -18.28 0.64
CA LEU A 221 -6.87 -18.47 0.27
C LEU A 221 -5.91 -18.08 1.41
N CYS A 222 -6.16 -17.00 2.15
CA CYS A 222 -5.36 -16.68 3.35
C CYS A 222 -5.38 -17.82 4.37
N ASN A 223 -6.56 -18.42 4.61
CA ASN A 223 -6.67 -19.54 5.54
C ASN A 223 -5.94 -20.79 5.01
N ALA A 224 -6.05 -21.09 3.72
CA ALA A 224 -5.38 -22.24 3.11
C ALA A 224 -3.85 -22.13 3.21
N LEU A 225 -3.29 -20.95 2.91
CA LEU A 225 -1.86 -20.68 3.06
C LEU A 225 -1.38 -20.82 4.52
N TYR A 226 -2.21 -20.39 5.47
CA TYR A 226 -1.91 -20.54 6.90
C TYR A 226 -1.96 -22.00 7.35
N LEU A 227 -2.97 -22.76 6.92
CA LEU A 227 -3.12 -24.16 7.29
C LEU A 227 -2.04 -25.06 6.66
N GLU A 228 -1.66 -24.79 5.40
CA GLU A 228 -0.67 -25.58 4.68
C GLU A 228 0.77 -25.26 5.13
N GLY A 229 1.13 -23.98 5.20
CA GLY A 229 2.53 -23.57 5.42
C GLY A 229 2.74 -22.57 6.55
N GLY A 230 1.74 -22.31 7.39
CA GLY A 230 1.85 -21.29 8.43
C GLY A 230 2.02 -19.86 7.89
N ILE A 231 1.74 -19.62 6.61
CA ILE A 231 1.95 -18.34 5.95
C ILE A 231 0.73 -17.45 6.17
N ARG A 232 0.92 -16.37 6.92
CA ARG A 232 -0.15 -15.39 7.17
C ARG A 232 -0.15 -14.30 6.10
N GLY A 233 -1.09 -14.40 5.16
CA GLY A 233 -1.46 -13.32 4.25
C GLY A 233 -2.48 -12.35 4.86
N VAL A 234 -2.78 -11.27 4.13
CA VAL A 234 -3.87 -10.35 4.46
C VAL A 234 -4.81 -10.25 3.26
N GLU A 235 -6.10 -10.42 3.50
CA GLU A 235 -7.13 -10.21 2.48
C GLU A 235 -7.26 -8.72 2.14
N ILE A 236 -7.31 -8.43 0.84
CA ILE A 236 -7.57 -7.11 0.26
C ILE A 236 -8.65 -7.31 -0.81
N GLY A 237 -9.89 -7.48 -0.35
CA GLY A 237 -11.01 -7.81 -1.23
C GLY A 237 -12.36 -7.53 -0.57
N SER A 238 -13.32 -8.43 -0.79
CA SER A 238 -14.68 -8.26 -0.32
C SER A 238 -14.82 -8.22 1.20
N VAL A 239 -13.97 -8.88 1.99
CA VAL A 239 -14.04 -8.75 3.46
C VAL A 239 -13.61 -7.34 3.87
N MET A 240 -12.51 -6.83 3.32
CA MET A 240 -12.00 -5.49 3.63
C MET A 240 -12.91 -4.35 3.14
N PHE A 241 -13.38 -4.41 1.90
CA PHE A 241 -14.05 -3.28 1.23
C PHE A 241 -15.54 -3.47 0.97
N GLY A 242 -16.02 -4.72 1.02
CA GLY A 242 -17.45 -4.99 0.95
C GLY A 242 -18.19 -4.39 2.14
N LYS A 243 -19.48 -4.17 1.98
CA LYS A 243 -20.34 -3.57 2.99
C LYS A 243 -21.64 -4.34 3.09
N ARG A 244 -22.07 -4.57 4.33
CA ARG A 244 -23.47 -4.92 4.59
C ARG A 244 -24.29 -3.65 4.65
N LEU A 245 -25.22 -3.50 3.71
CA LEU A 245 -26.15 -2.39 3.65
C LEU A 245 -27.23 -2.56 4.73
N ASP A 246 -27.92 -1.47 5.08
CA ASP A 246 -29.02 -1.47 6.05
C ASP A 246 -30.18 -2.38 5.60
N SER A 247 -30.32 -2.60 4.28
CA SER A 247 -31.25 -3.57 3.70
C SER A 247 -30.89 -5.04 3.97
N GLY A 248 -29.72 -5.31 4.56
CA GLY A 248 -29.18 -6.64 4.79
C GLY A 248 -28.39 -7.22 3.59
N VAL A 249 -28.37 -6.52 2.45
CA VAL A 249 -27.62 -6.93 1.25
C VAL A 249 -26.12 -6.71 1.44
N GLU A 250 -25.32 -7.67 0.98
CA GLU A 250 -23.87 -7.61 1.00
C GLU A 250 -23.34 -7.11 -0.35
N THR A 251 -22.42 -6.14 -0.32
CA THR A 251 -21.67 -5.69 -1.50
C THR A 251 -20.28 -6.32 -1.51
N TYR A 252 -19.79 -6.61 -2.71
CA TYR A 252 -18.50 -7.27 -2.92
C TYR A 252 -17.53 -6.33 -3.63
N HIS A 253 -16.24 -6.56 -3.42
CA HIS A 253 -15.19 -5.81 -4.08
C HIS A 253 -14.90 -6.41 -5.48
N SER A 254 -14.44 -5.59 -6.41
CA SER A 254 -14.15 -6.03 -7.78
C SER A 254 -12.93 -6.96 -7.84
N MET A 255 -11.98 -6.76 -6.94
CA MET A 255 -10.75 -7.55 -6.81
C MET A 255 -10.75 -8.37 -5.53
N GLU A 256 -10.22 -9.59 -5.60
CA GLU A 256 -10.06 -10.53 -4.50
C GLU A 256 -8.56 -10.83 -4.34
N LEU A 257 -7.84 -9.98 -3.62
CA LEU A 257 -6.39 -10.06 -3.52
C LEU A 257 -5.94 -10.61 -2.16
N VAL A 258 -4.89 -11.42 -2.17
CA VAL A 258 -4.15 -11.79 -0.97
C VAL A 258 -2.81 -11.07 -0.99
N ARG A 259 -2.61 -10.18 -0.02
CA ARG A 259 -1.36 -9.44 0.16
C ARG A 259 -0.40 -10.24 1.02
N LEU A 260 0.70 -10.67 0.43
CA LEU A 260 1.88 -11.16 1.13
C LEU A 260 2.83 -9.99 1.37
N ALA A 261 2.66 -9.34 2.53
CA ALA A 261 3.50 -8.22 2.94
C ALA A 261 4.71 -8.73 3.71
N PHE A 262 5.91 -8.34 3.28
CA PHE A 262 7.15 -8.79 3.91
C PHE A 262 7.85 -7.62 4.61
N PRO A 263 8.13 -7.73 5.93
CA PRO A 263 8.89 -6.74 6.69
C PRO A 263 10.28 -6.51 6.11
N ARG A 264 10.82 -5.31 6.36
CA ARG A 264 12.14 -4.89 5.86
C ARG A 264 13.23 -5.61 6.66
N ARG A 265 14.23 -6.18 5.97
CA ARG A 265 15.41 -6.86 6.57
C ARG A 265 15.10 -8.03 7.54
N MET A 266 13.95 -8.69 7.39
CA MET A 266 13.54 -9.76 8.31
C MET A 266 13.64 -11.17 7.72
N TYR A 267 13.32 -11.32 6.43
CA TYR A 267 13.27 -12.61 5.76
C TYR A 267 14.36 -12.72 4.70
N THR A 268 14.82 -13.95 4.46
CA THR A 268 15.84 -14.33 3.47
C THR A 268 15.20 -14.91 2.22
N GLN A 269 15.97 -15.07 1.15
CA GLN A 269 15.51 -15.73 -0.08
C GLN A 269 14.87 -17.10 0.17
N SER A 270 15.45 -17.94 1.06
CA SER A 270 14.90 -19.24 1.39
C SER A 270 13.49 -19.19 2.01
N HIS A 271 13.14 -18.12 2.72
CA HIS A 271 11.76 -17.93 3.19
C HIS A 271 10.79 -17.61 2.03
N PHE A 272 11.26 -16.92 0.99
CA PHE A 272 10.47 -16.68 -0.22
C PHE A 272 10.36 -17.92 -1.09
N ASP A 273 11.39 -18.77 -1.13
CA ASP A 273 11.33 -20.09 -1.77
C ASP A 273 10.28 -20.97 -1.10
N TYR A 274 10.35 -21.08 0.23
CA TYR A 274 9.35 -21.79 1.02
C TYR A 274 7.94 -21.25 0.75
N ALA A 275 7.78 -19.92 0.73
CA ALA A 275 6.48 -19.32 0.44
C ALA A 275 5.97 -19.67 -0.97
N ALA A 276 6.83 -19.61 -1.97
CA ALA A 276 6.47 -19.96 -3.34
C ALA A 276 6.07 -21.43 -3.49
N GLU A 277 6.78 -22.34 -2.83
CA GLU A 277 6.48 -23.78 -2.83
C GLU A 277 5.11 -24.06 -2.19
N VAL A 278 4.85 -23.50 -1.00
CA VAL A 278 3.54 -23.63 -0.33
C VAL A 278 2.42 -23.07 -1.20
N ILE A 279 2.62 -21.92 -1.85
CA ILE A 279 1.58 -21.33 -2.72
C ILE A 279 1.30 -22.24 -3.93
N ALA A 280 2.33 -22.85 -4.52
CA ALA A 280 2.16 -23.80 -5.61
C ALA A 280 1.37 -25.04 -5.16
N GLU A 281 1.71 -25.62 -4.00
CA GLU A 281 1.00 -26.76 -3.43
C GLU A 281 -0.47 -26.43 -3.10
N VAL A 282 -0.73 -25.26 -2.52
CA VAL A 282 -2.09 -24.78 -2.25
C VAL A 282 -2.89 -24.64 -3.55
N LYS A 283 -2.26 -24.20 -4.65
CA LYS A 283 -2.91 -24.13 -5.96
C LYS A 283 -3.27 -25.53 -6.50
N GLU A 284 -2.41 -26.53 -6.33
CA GLU A 284 -2.72 -27.91 -6.73
C GLU A 284 -3.93 -28.47 -5.93
N LYS A 285 -4.06 -28.05 -4.67
CA LYS A 285 -5.19 -28.41 -3.80
C LYS A 285 -6.40 -27.49 -3.93
N ALA A 286 -6.44 -26.57 -4.90
CA ALA A 286 -7.47 -25.52 -5.00
C ALA A 286 -8.92 -26.03 -4.93
N ALA A 287 -9.19 -27.20 -5.51
CA ALA A 287 -10.53 -27.79 -5.53
C ALA A 287 -11.05 -28.24 -4.14
N SER A 288 -10.15 -28.49 -3.17
CA SER A 288 -10.53 -28.88 -1.80
C SER A 288 -10.69 -27.69 -0.86
N ILE A 289 -10.30 -26.48 -1.28
CA ILE A 289 -10.34 -25.28 -0.45
C ILE A 289 -11.78 -24.82 -0.26
N ARG A 290 -12.21 -24.79 1.00
CA ARG A 290 -13.53 -24.32 1.39
C ARG A 290 -13.55 -22.80 1.50
N GLY A 291 -14.60 -22.21 0.96
CA GLY A 291 -14.89 -20.81 1.20
C GLY A 291 -15.41 -20.55 2.63
N VAL A 292 -15.58 -19.29 2.98
CA VAL A 292 -16.06 -18.88 4.31
C VAL A 292 -17.31 -18.00 4.21
N LYS A 293 -18.05 -17.89 5.31
CA LYS A 293 -19.12 -16.90 5.51
C LYS A 293 -18.86 -16.12 6.79
N ILE A 294 -19.18 -14.83 6.77
CA ILE A 294 -19.12 -13.98 7.96
C ILE A 294 -20.33 -14.31 8.86
N THR A 295 -20.07 -14.69 10.11
CA THR A 295 -21.10 -14.98 11.12
C THR A 295 -21.35 -13.79 12.05
N LYS A 296 -20.34 -12.94 12.23
CA LYS A 296 -20.40 -11.73 13.05
C LYS A 296 -19.45 -10.68 12.51
N GLN A 297 -19.85 -9.42 12.52
CA GLN A 297 -19.02 -8.30 12.04
C GLN A 297 -19.33 -7.00 12.78
N PRO A 298 -18.32 -6.14 13.02
CA PRO A 298 -18.55 -4.77 13.50
C PRO A 298 -19.07 -3.88 12.36
N LYS A 299 -19.61 -2.71 12.72
CA LYS A 299 -20.10 -1.70 11.76
C LYS A 299 -18.99 -1.12 10.89
N PHE A 300 -17.80 -0.93 11.45
CA PHE A 300 -16.66 -0.33 10.78
C PHE A 300 -15.47 -1.28 10.81
N LEU A 301 -14.67 -1.26 9.73
CA LEU A 301 -13.41 -1.99 9.62
C LEU A 301 -13.53 -3.50 9.96
N ARG A 302 -14.57 -4.15 9.43
CA ARG A 302 -14.91 -5.55 9.75
C ARG A 302 -13.79 -6.56 9.57
N HIS A 303 -12.89 -6.32 8.63
CA HIS A 303 -11.76 -7.22 8.33
C HIS A 303 -10.79 -7.42 9.51
N PHE A 304 -10.82 -6.57 10.54
CA PHE A 304 -9.99 -6.78 11.73
C PHE A 304 -10.59 -7.78 12.73
N THR A 305 -11.91 -7.83 12.86
CA THR A 305 -12.56 -8.51 14.00
C THR A 305 -13.82 -9.29 13.63
N CYS A 306 -14.12 -9.46 12.34
CA CYS A 306 -15.20 -10.35 11.95
C CYS A 306 -14.91 -11.79 12.34
N GLU A 307 -15.96 -12.52 12.69
CA GLU A 307 -15.90 -13.97 12.88
C GLU A 307 -16.45 -14.64 11.62
N CYS A 308 -15.80 -15.73 11.22
CA CYS A 308 -16.14 -16.48 10.01
C CYS A 308 -16.35 -17.95 10.34
N ALA A 309 -17.18 -18.62 9.55
CA ALA A 309 -17.34 -20.08 9.55
C ALA A 309 -17.12 -20.62 8.13
N TRP A 310 -16.65 -21.86 8.02
CA TRP A 310 -16.58 -22.53 6.73
C TRP A 310 -17.97 -22.71 6.12
N VAL A 311 -18.06 -22.59 4.80
CA VAL A 311 -19.25 -22.99 4.03
C VAL A 311 -19.28 -24.49 3.86
#